data_AF-A0A9E3JXH2-F1
#
_entry.id   AF-A0A9E3JXH2-F1
#
_cell.length_a   1.000
_cell.length_b   1.000
_cell.length_c   1.000
_cell.angle_alpha   90.00
_cell.angle_beta   90.00
_cell.angle_gamma   90.00
#
_symmetry.space_group_name_H-M   'P 1'
#
loop_
_entity.id
_entity.type
_entity.pdbx_description
1 polymer ?
#
loop_
_entity_poly.entity_id
_entity_poly.type
_entity_poly.pdbx_seq_one_letter_code
_entity_poly.pdbx_strand_id
1 'polypeptide(L)' 'IVVADDGAGPGEATLGSGVGLRNLRQRLQALYGTRAGFILRRTDAGVTEAVLTLPAAAGMELAA' A
#
# COMPACT_ATOMS: atom_id res chain seq x y z
N ILE A 1 4.55 6.42 -1.32
CA ILE A 1 3.18 6.94 -1.11
C ILE A 1 2.64 6.31 0.17
N VAL A 2 2.00 7.10 1.04
CA VAL A 2 1.40 6.62 2.30
C VAL A 2 -0.05 7.08 2.36
N VAL A 3 -0.96 6.18 2.73
CA VAL A 3 -2.36 6.49 3.05
C VAL A 3 -2.60 6.07 4.49
N ALA A 4 -3.13 6.98 5.31
CA ALA A 4 -3.47 6.74 6.70
C ALA A 4 -5.00 6.79 6.87
N ASP A 5 -5.55 5.78 7.54
CA ASP A 5 -6.97 5.63 7.86
C ASP A 5 -7.14 5.51 9.37
N ASP A 6 -7.90 6.42 9.97
CA ASP A 6 -8.25 6.45 11.40
C ASP A 6 -9.59 5.76 11.70
N GLY A 7 -10.20 5.15 10.69
CA GLY A 7 -11.35 4.27 10.87
C GLY A 7 -11.02 3.03 11.71
N ALA A 8 -12.06 2.23 12.00
CA ALA A 8 -11.91 0.98 12.76
C ALA A 8 -10.88 0.01 12.15
N GLY A 9 -10.54 0.18 10.86
CA GLY A 9 -9.70 -0.71 10.08
C GLY A 9 -10.41 -2.04 9.80
N PRO A 10 -9.75 -2.98 9.11
CA PRO A 10 -10.27 -4.35 9.07
C PRO A 10 -10.31 -4.89 10.51
N GLY A 11 -11.45 -5.43 10.94
CA GLY A 11 -11.61 -6.09 12.25
C GLY A 11 -10.71 -7.34 12.39
N GLU A 12 -11.08 -8.34 13.19
CA GLU A 12 -10.32 -9.62 13.28
C GLU A 12 -10.11 -10.34 11.91
N ALA A 13 -10.78 -9.87 10.85
CA ALA A 13 -10.45 -10.20 9.47
C ALA A 13 -9.01 -9.77 9.15
N THR A 14 -8.10 -10.74 9.28
CA THR A 14 -6.66 -10.71 8.98
C THR A 14 -6.24 -9.49 8.17
N LEU A 15 -5.62 -8.51 8.86
CA LEU A 15 -4.99 -7.33 8.26
C LEU A 15 -4.27 -7.72 6.98
N GLY A 16 -4.72 -7.21 5.83
CA GLY A 16 -4.05 -7.44 4.56
C GLY A 16 -4.59 -8.58 3.69
N SER A 17 -5.63 -9.31 4.10
CA SER A 17 -6.14 -10.51 3.39
C SER A 17 -7.24 -10.24 2.34
N GLY A 18 -7.84 -9.04 2.33
CA GLY A 18 -8.92 -8.69 1.41
C GLY A 18 -8.53 -8.84 -0.07
N VAL A 19 -9.51 -9.20 -0.91
CA VAL A 19 -9.33 -9.41 -2.37
C VAL A 19 -8.65 -8.21 -3.04
N GLY A 20 -9.02 -6.98 -2.65
CA GLY A 20 -8.38 -5.77 -3.17
C GLY A 20 -6.87 -5.71 -2.91
N LEU A 21 -6.44 -6.05 -1.69
CA LEU A 21 -5.02 -6.03 -1.31
C LEU A 21 -4.24 -7.18 -1.95
N ARG A 22 -4.88 -8.34 -2.17
CA ARG A 22 -4.31 -9.42 -2.97
C ARG A 22 -4.08 -8.98 -4.41
N ASN A 23 -5.08 -8.40 -5.04
CA ASN A 23 -5.01 -7.91 -6.42
C ASN A 23 -3.94 -6.82 -6.57
N LEU A 24 -3.83 -5.91 -5.60
CA LEU A 24 -2.79 -4.89 -5.57
C LEU A 24 -1.39 -5.52 -5.58
N ARG A 25 -1.12 -6.45 -4.66
CA ARG A 25 0.19 -7.13 -4.59
C ARG A 25 0.52 -7.89 -5.88
N GLN A 26 -0.46 -8.60 -6.44
CA GLN A 26 -0.29 -9.31 -7.72
C GLN A 26 0.04 -8.35 -8.86
N ARG A 27 -0.65 -7.20 -8.95
CA ARG A 27 -0.37 -6.17 -9.96
C ARG A 27 1.01 -5.54 -9.79
N LEU A 28 1.41 -5.23 -8.56
CA LEU A 28 2.76 -4.71 -8.29
C LEU A 28 3.84 -5.71 -8.73
N GLN A 29 3.66 -6.99 -8.39
CA GLN A 29 4.57 -8.04 -8.82
C GLN A 29 4.62 -8.16 -10.35
N ALA A 30 3.47 -8.15 -11.03
CA ALA A 30 3.39 -8.28 -12.48
C ALA A 30 4.04 -7.09 -13.23
N LEU A 31 3.87 -5.87 -12.71
CA LEU A 31 4.36 -4.65 -13.37
C LEU A 31 5.81 -4.31 -13.01
N TYR A 32 6.23 -4.56 -11.77
CA TYR A 32 7.49 -4.04 -11.24
C TYR A 32 8.40 -5.10 -10.61
N GLY A 33 7.91 -6.33 -10.43
CA GLY A 33 8.62 -7.36 -9.69
C GLY A 33 8.97 -6.89 -8.28
N THR A 34 10.20 -7.15 -7.85
CA THR A 34 10.70 -6.77 -6.52
C THR A 34 11.01 -5.28 -6.36
N ARG A 35 10.86 -4.47 -7.42
CA ARG A 35 11.14 -3.03 -7.37
C ARG A 35 9.98 -2.21 -6.81
N ALA A 36 8.81 -2.82 -6.64
CA ALA A 36 7.68 -2.22 -5.96
C ALA A 36 7.27 -3.08 -4.76
N GLY A 37 6.58 -2.46 -3.80
CA GLY A 37 6.16 -3.16 -2.59
C GLY A 37 4.96 -2.49 -1.94
N PHE A 38 4.21 -3.28 -1.17
CA PHE A 38 3.04 -2.82 -0.43
C PHE A 38 3.05 -3.40 0.98
N ILE A 39 2.95 -2.53 1.98
CA ILE A 39 2.86 -2.89 3.40
C ILE A 39 1.58 -2.27 3.96
N LEU A 40 0.86 -3.05 4.78
CA LEU A 40 -0.24 -2.56 5.60
C LEU A 40 0.15 -2.77 7.06
N ARG A 41 0.13 -1.70 7.86
CA ARG A 41 0.47 -1.76 9.29
C ARG A 41 -0.52 -0.95 10.12
N ARG A 42 -0.73 -1.36 11.36
CA ARG A 42 -1.42 -0.53 12.37
C ARG A 42 -0.35 0.13 13.23
N THR A 43 -0.51 1.42 13.47
CA THR A 43 0.40 2.21 14.32
C THR A 43 -0.06 2.18 15.77
N ASP A 44 0.82 2.58 16.69
CA ASP A 44 0.51 2.67 18.13
C ASP A 44 -0.61 3.68 18.43
N ALA A 45 -0.84 4.64 17.52
CA ALA A 45 -1.93 5.61 17.59
C ALA A 45 -3.29 5.03 17.12
N GLY A 46 -3.37 3.74 16.80
CA GLY A 46 -4.59 3.08 16.33
C GLY A 46 -4.91 3.26 14.84
N VAL A 47 -4.15 4.10 14.13
CA VAL A 47 -4.27 4.39 12.70
C VAL A 47 -3.75 3.23 11.85
N THR A 48 -4.46 2.92 10.77
CA THR A 48 -4.02 1.95 9.75
C THR A 48 -3.28 2.68 8.62
N GLU A 49 -2.03 2.30 8.37
CA GLU A 49 -1.22 2.87 7.29
C GLU A 49 -1.00 1.85 6.17
N ALA A 50 -1.32 2.28 4.95
CA ALA A 50 -1.01 1.60 3.71
C ALA A 50 0.20 2.30 3.04
N VAL A 51 1.32 1.60 2.98
CA VAL A 51 2.59 2.11 2.43
C VAL A 51 2.85 1.45 1.09
N LEU A 52 2.88 2.28 0.04
CA LEU A 52 3.17 1.86 -1.33
C LEU A 52 4.52 2.42 -1.78
N THR A 53 5.42 1.51 -2.16
CA THR A 53 6.72 1.82 -2.75
C THR A 53 6.69 1.48 -4.23
N LEU A 54 7.07 2.44 -5.07
CA LEU A 54 7.14 2.29 -6.53
C LEU A 54 8.52 2.74 -7.01
N PRO A 55 9.02 2.20 -8.12
CA PRO A 55 10.20 2.75 -8.79
C PRO A 55 9.94 4.21 -9.16
N ALA A 56 10.91 5.09 -8.92
CA ALA A 56 10.84 6.45 -9.42
C ALA A 56 10.81 6.41 -10.96
N ALA A 57 9.86 7.11 -11.57
CA ALA A 57 9.93 7.38 -13.00
C ALA A 57 11.13 8.31 -13.24
N ALA A 58 12.05 7.93 -14.12
CA ALA A 58 13.04 8.87 -14.62
C ALA A 58 12.29 9.97 -15.38
N GLY A 59 12.16 11.15 -14.77
CA GLY A 59 11.50 12.31 -15.35
C GLY A 59 9.98 12.24 -15.32
N MET A 60 9.38 12.52 -14.17
CA MET A 60 8.06 13.12 -14.15
C MET A 60 8.24 14.53 -13.59
N GLU A 61 8.41 15.50 -14.48
CA GLU A 61 8.29 16.91 -14.15
C GLU A 61 6.87 17.09 -13.61
N LEU A 62 6.76 17.33 -12.31
CA LEU A 62 5.49 17.62 -11.66
C LEU A 62 4.96 18.90 -12.29
N ALA A 63 4.01 18.76 -13.23
CA ALA A 63 3.25 19.89 -13.73
C ALA A 63 2.54 20.53 -12.52
N ALA A 64 3.00 21.73 -12.18
CA ALA A 64 2.48 22.59 -11.13
C ALA A 64 1.13 23.21 -11.51
#